data_AF-A0A090IYU3-F1
#
_entry.id   AF-A0A090IYU3-F1
#
_cell.length_a   1.000
_cell.length_b   1.000
_cell.length_c   1.000
_cell.angle_alpha   90.00
_cell.angle_beta   90.00
_cell.angle_gamma   90.00
#
_symmetry.space_group_name_H-M   'P 1'
#
loop_
_entity.id
_entity.type
_entity.pdbx_description
1 polymer ?
#
loop_
_entity_poly.entity_id
_entity_poly.type
_entity_poly.pdbx_seq_one_letter_code
_entity_poly.pdbx_strand_id
1 'polypeptide(L)'
;MTNDYVMANVKAVDSGVVFTTKMSPKGEILADDYASRKVSRQLEELLNNHLKSEGIIANNLMFVYGSKDPLKTELGTSLNDYISKQSPKYFSGYLVIKEKA
;
A
#
# COMPACT_ATOMS: atom_id res chain seq x y z
N MET A 1 -13.57 -29.02 -8.45
CA MET A 1 -13.34 -27.60 -8.11
C MET A 1 -12.21 -27.10 -8.98
N THR A 2 -12.51 -26.33 -10.04
CA THR A 2 -11.50 -25.50 -10.70
C THR A 2 -11.43 -24.22 -9.89
N ASN A 3 -10.24 -23.82 -9.43
CA ASN A 3 -10.09 -22.51 -8.81
C ASN A 3 -10.45 -21.46 -9.88
N ASP A 4 -11.53 -20.71 -9.67
CA ASP A 4 -11.99 -19.70 -10.63
C ASP A 4 -11.00 -18.53 -10.75
N TYR A 5 -10.10 -18.38 -9.79
CA TYR A 5 -9.03 -17.39 -9.77
C TYR A 5 -7.88 -17.80 -8.84
N VAL A 6 -6.73 -17.16 -9.02
CA VAL A 6 -5.56 -17.23 -8.13
C VAL A 6 -5.39 -15.89 -7.42
N MET A 7 -5.11 -15.92 -6.13
CA MET A 7 -4.67 -14.74 -5.38
C MET A 7 -3.15 -14.79 -5.25
N ALA A 8 -2.47 -13.70 -5.61
CA ALA A 8 -1.02 -13.59 -5.53
C ALA A 8 -0.58 -12.28 -4.91
N ASN A 9 0.53 -12.31 -4.18
CA ASN A 9 1.25 -11.10 -3.76
C ASN A 9 2.35 -10.82 -4.79
N VAL A 10 2.32 -9.65 -5.40
CA VAL A 10 3.23 -9.25 -6.48
C VAL A 10 4.06 -8.06 -6.01
N LYS A 11 5.36 -8.10 -6.30
CA LYS A 11 6.27 -6.98 -6.10
C LYS A 11 6.43 -6.24 -7.42
N ALA A 12 6.03 -4.97 -7.45
CA ALA A 12 6.25 -4.10 -8.60
C ALA A 12 7.75 -3.84 -8.81
N VAL A 13 8.22 -3.93 -10.05
CA VAL A 13 9.64 -3.83 -10.42
C VAL A 13 10.21 -2.47 -10.06
N ASP A 14 9.49 -1.39 -10.39
CA ASP A 14 10.05 -0.02 -10.35
C ASP A 14 9.72 0.76 -9.07
N SER A 15 8.72 0.33 -8.29
CA SER A 15 8.22 1.11 -7.14
C SER A 15 8.51 0.46 -5.79
N GLY A 16 9.00 -0.79 -5.78
CA GLY A 16 9.21 -1.57 -4.55
C GLY A 16 7.92 -1.90 -3.80
N VAL A 17 6.75 -1.52 -4.33
CA VAL A 17 5.44 -1.77 -3.74
C VAL A 17 5.09 -3.25 -3.88
N VAL A 18 4.69 -3.86 -2.77
CA VAL A 18 4.04 -5.18 -2.74
C VAL A 18 2.53 -4.97 -2.66
N PHE A 19 1.81 -5.65 -3.55
CA PHE A 19 0.37 -5.53 -3.71
C PHE A 19 -0.26 -6.90 -3.97
N THR A 20 -1.54 -7.03 -3.66
CA THR A 20 -2.32 -8.25 -3.88
C THR A 20 -3.05 -8.14 -5.21
N THR A 21 -3.00 -9.21 -6.00
CA THR A 21 -3.77 -9.32 -7.23
C THR A 21 -4.62 -10.58 -7.24
N LYS A 22 -5.81 -10.45 -7.83
CA LYS A 22 -6.67 -11.54 -8.24
C LYS A 22 -6.46 -11.78 -9.73
N MET A 23 -6.00 -12.96 -10.09
CA MET A 23 -5.67 -13.33 -11.47
C MET A 23 -6.57 -14.46 -11.98
N SER A 24 -6.91 -14.44 -13.26
CA SER A 24 -7.52 -15.58 -13.93
C SER A 24 -6.53 -16.76 -14.00
N PRO A 25 -6.99 -18.02 -14.18
CA PRO A 25 -6.08 -19.15 -14.40
C PRO A 25 -5.16 -18.99 -15.62
N LYS A 26 -5.45 -18.05 -16.53
CA LYS A 26 -4.63 -17.70 -17.69
C LYS A 26 -3.59 -16.62 -17.41
N GLY A 27 -3.55 -16.08 -16.20
CA GLY A 27 -2.59 -15.05 -15.78
C GLY A 27 -3.05 -13.61 -16.02
N GLU A 28 -4.31 -13.37 -16.39
CA GLU A 28 -4.84 -12.00 -16.55
C GLU A 28 -5.18 -11.42 -15.18
N ILE A 29 -4.80 -10.16 -14.94
CA ILE A 29 -5.18 -9.44 -13.72
C ILE A 29 -6.67 -9.06 -13.82
N LEU A 30 -7.46 -9.54 -12.88
CA LEU A 30 -8.90 -9.24 -12.76
C LEU A 30 -9.16 -8.09 -11.80
N ALA A 31 -8.35 -8.00 -10.73
CA ALA A 31 -8.36 -6.91 -9.77
C ALA A 31 -7.02 -6.86 -9.04
N ASP A 32 -6.64 -5.67 -8.56
CA ASP A 32 -5.48 -5.48 -7.71
C ASP A 32 -5.68 -4.28 -6.78
N ASP A 33 -4.88 -4.22 -5.71
CA ASP A 33 -4.88 -3.09 -4.78
C ASP A 33 -3.67 -2.15 -4.99
N TYR A 34 -2.99 -2.22 -6.14
CA TYR A 34 -1.72 -1.53 -6.39
C TYR A 34 -1.80 -0.01 -6.17
N ALA A 35 -2.87 0.62 -6.67
CA ALA A 35 -3.06 2.06 -6.51
C ALA A 35 -3.25 2.47 -5.04
N SER A 36 -4.02 1.69 -4.27
CA SER A 36 -4.20 1.91 -2.82
C SER A 36 -2.91 1.64 -2.04
N ARG A 37 -2.14 0.62 -2.43
CA ARG A 37 -0.80 0.37 -1.87
C ARG A 37 0.18 1.50 -2.16
N LYS A 38 0.12 2.14 -3.34
CA LYS A 38 0.90 3.35 -3.64
C LYS A 38 0.52 4.54 -2.75
N VAL A 39 -0.75 4.68 -2.36
CA VAL A 39 -1.14 5.70 -1.37
C VAL A 39 -0.55 5.39 0.00
N SER A 40 -0.60 4.13 0.42
CA SER A 40 0.04 3.71 1.68
C SER A 40 1.52 4.06 1.67
N ARG A 41 2.21 3.81 0.54
CA ARG A 41 3.62 4.12 0.35
C ARG A 41 3.95 5.61 0.52
N GLN A 42 3.07 6.52 0.09
CA GLN A 42 3.24 7.95 0.33
C GLN A 42 3.23 8.28 1.84
N LEU A 43 2.36 7.63 2.62
CA LEU A 43 2.34 7.77 4.07
C LEU A 43 3.62 7.22 4.71
N GLU A 44 4.11 6.07 4.22
CA GLU A 44 5.37 5.47 4.69
C GLU A 44 6.56 6.42 4.49
N GLU A 45 6.63 7.07 3.34
CA GLU A 45 7.68 8.04 2.99
C GLU A 45 7.58 9.30 3.84
N LEU A 46 6.37 9.82 4.08
CA LEU A 46 6.13 10.96 4.96
C LEU A 46 6.61 10.66 6.38
N LEU A 47 6.23 9.51 6.94
CA LEU A 47 6.65 9.09 8.28
C LEU A 47 8.17 8.90 8.38
N ASN A 48 8.79 8.24 7.40
CA ASN A 48 10.24 8.06 7.39
C ASN A 48 11.00 9.39 7.29
N ASN A 49 10.52 10.33 6.47
CA ASN A 49 11.15 11.64 6.32
C ASN A 49 11.09 12.44 7.63
N HIS A 50 9.94 12.38 8.32
CA HIS A 50 9.78 13.03 9.61
C HIS A 50 10.71 12.42 10.67
N LEU A 51 10.71 11.10 10.84
CA LEU A 51 11.58 10.42 11.81
C LEU A 51 13.06 10.65 11.51
N LYS A 52 13.46 10.64 10.24
CA LYS A 52 14.84 10.95 9.82
C LYS A 52 15.24 12.37 10.22
N SER A 53 14.33 13.34 10.15
CA SER A 53 14.58 14.72 10.58
C SER A 53 14.85 14.84 12.08
N GLU A 54 14.36 13.89 12.87
CA GLU A 54 14.61 13.75 14.31
C GLU A 54 15.84 12.87 14.62
N GLY A 55 16.58 12.43 13.59
CA GLY A 55 17.74 11.56 13.75
C GLY A 55 17.40 10.10 14.02
N ILE A 56 16.14 9.70 13.89
CA ILE A 56 15.65 8.33 14.08
C ILE A 56 15.73 7.57 12.75
N ILE A 57 16.46 6.45 12.75
CA ILE A 57 16.51 5.55 11.59
C ILE A 57 15.39 4.52 11.75
N ALA A 58 14.38 4.61 10.90
CA ALA A 58 13.25 3.69 10.93
C ALA A 58 12.90 3.17 9.52
N ASN A 59 12.28 1.99 9.50
CA ASN A 59 11.57 1.46 8.36
C ASN A 59 10.11 1.23 8.77
N ASN A 60 9.18 1.39 7.85
CA ASN A 60 7.78 1.15 8.16
C ASN A 60 7.03 0.52 6.97
N LEU A 61 5.92 -0.15 7.28
CA LEU A 61 4.98 -0.73 6.35
C LEU A 61 3.58 -0.34 6.81
N MET A 62 2.89 0.50 6.02
CA MET A 62 1.59 1.05 6.38
C MET A 62 0.50 0.47 5.49
N PHE A 63 -0.70 0.37 6.03
CA PHE A 63 -1.90 -0.14 5.36
C PHE A 63 -3.08 0.79 5.62
N VAL A 64 -4.01 0.81 4.66
CA VAL A 64 -5.25 1.57 4.75
C VAL A 64 -6.40 0.62 5.02
N TYR A 65 -7.26 0.96 5.99
CA TYR A 65 -8.42 0.15 6.32
C TYR A 65 -9.73 0.95 6.31
N GLY A 66 -10.81 0.27 5.92
CA GLY A 66 -12.17 0.82 5.97
C GLY A 66 -12.46 1.89 4.93
N SER A 67 -11.72 1.94 3.81
CA SER A 67 -12.04 2.80 2.68
C SER A 67 -13.35 2.39 2.01
N LYS A 68 -14.09 3.37 1.47
CA LYS A 68 -15.36 3.14 0.77
C LYS A 68 -15.18 2.26 -0.47
N ASP A 69 -14.18 2.54 -1.30
CA ASP A 69 -13.90 1.76 -2.51
C ASP A 69 -12.41 1.79 -2.88
N PRO A 70 -11.55 1.04 -2.15
CA PRO A 70 -10.11 1.07 -2.35
C PRO A 70 -9.68 0.58 -3.75
N LEU A 71 -10.49 -0.29 -4.38
CA LEU A 71 -10.20 -0.85 -5.71
C LEU A 71 -10.46 0.14 -6.85
N LYS A 72 -11.24 1.21 -6.61
CA LYS A 72 -11.43 2.32 -7.56
C LYS A 72 -10.40 3.44 -7.42
N THR A 73 -9.34 3.21 -6.65
CA THR A 73 -8.27 4.20 -6.53
C THR A 73 -7.54 4.34 -7.86
N GLU A 74 -7.53 5.54 -8.42
CA GLU A 74 -6.79 5.81 -9.64
C GLU A 74 -5.29 5.87 -9.35
N LEU A 75 -4.48 5.37 -10.29
CA LEU A 75 -3.04 5.47 -10.19
C LEU A 75 -2.61 6.94 -10.13
N GLY A 76 -1.76 7.29 -9.17
CA GLY A 76 -1.31 8.67 -8.97
C GLY A 76 -2.18 9.50 -8.03
N THR A 77 -3.24 8.91 -7.45
CA THR A 77 -4.00 9.55 -6.35
C THR A 77 -3.06 9.94 -5.21
N SER A 78 -3.11 11.21 -4.79
CA SER A 78 -2.35 11.69 -3.64
C SER A 78 -2.92 11.17 -2.31
N LEU A 79 -2.12 11.11 -1.25
CA LEU A 79 -2.61 10.73 0.08
C LEU A 79 -3.78 11.59 0.55
N ASN A 80 -3.72 12.91 0.33
CA ASN A 80 -4.79 13.84 0.74
C ASN A 80 -6.07 13.61 -0.07
N ASP A 81 -5.95 13.44 -1.39
CA ASP A 81 -7.11 13.15 -2.24
C ASP A 81 -7.75 11.81 -1.89
N TYR A 82 -6.91 10.81 -1.57
CA TYR A 82 -7.39 9.52 -1.11
C TYR A 82 -8.18 9.65 0.20
N ILE A 83 -7.64 10.35 1.20
CA ILE A 83 -8.32 10.56 2.48
C ILE A 83 -9.68 11.25 2.27
N SER A 84 -9.70 12.29 1.44
CA SER A 84 -10.91 13.06 1.12
C SER A 84 -11.96 12.20 0.39
N LYS A 85 -11.58 11.56 -0.71
CA LYS A 85 -12.50 10.81 -1.60
C LYS A 85 -12.92 9.46 -1.02
N GLN A 86 -11.95 8.70 -0.51
CA GLN A 86 -12.17 7.31 -0.07
C GLN A 86 -12.52 7.19 1.40
N SER A 87 -12.35 8.26 2.19
CA SER A 87 -12.73 8.35 3.61
C SER A 87 -12.31 7.10 4.42
N PRO A 88 -11.01 6.74 4.46
CA PRO A 88 -10.56 5.58 5.23
C PRO A 88 -10.87 5.76 6.71
N LYS A 89 -11.13 4.66 7.41
CA LYS A 89 -11.40 4.69 8.86
C LYS A 89 -10.13 4.89 9.66
N TYR A 90 -9.05 4.23 9.26
CA TYR A 90 -7.75 4.33 9.91
C TYR A 90 -6.62 3.84 8.99
N PHE A 91 -5.41 4.28 9.31
CA PHE A 91 -4.17 3.71 8.81
C PHE A 91 -3.51 2.94 9.94
N SER A 92 -2.94 1.77 9.65
CA SER A 92 -2.17 1.00 10.64
C SER A 92 -1.03 0.28 9.97
N GLY A 93 -0.03 -0.13 10.75
CA GLY A 93 1.18 -0.69 10.16
C GLY A 93 2.21 -1.09 11.20
N TYR A 94 3.38 -1.47 10.68
CA TYR A 94 4.55 -1.81 11.46
C TYR A 94 5.57 -0.69 11.36
N LEU A 95 6.20 -0.36 12.49
CA LEU A 95 7.34 0.54 12.56
C LEU A 95 8.50 -0.23 13.19
N VAL A 96 9.63 -0.27 12.48
CA VAL A 96 10.88 -0.86 12.96
C VAL A 96 11.87 0.27 13.16
N ILE A 97 12.24 0.52 14.42
CA ILE A 97 13.23 1.51 14.80
C ILE A 97 14.57 0.79 14.95
N LYS A 98 15.62 1.35 14.36
CA LYS A 98 16.98 0.85 14.56
C LYS A 98 17.65 1.65 15.66
N GLU A 99 18.01 0.96 16.74
CA GLU A 99 18.91 1.52 17.75
C GLU A 99 20.30 1.70 17.14
N LYS A 100 20.97 2.80 17.48
CA LYS A 100 22.39 2.97 17.14
C LYS A 100 23.18 2.04 18.06
N ALA A 101 23.87 1.07 17.47
CA ALA A 101 24.87 0.26 18.16
C ALA A 101 26.12 1.11 18.49
#